data_AF-A0A1E4JFG7-F1
#
_entry.id   AF-A0A1E4JFG7-F1
#
_cell.length_a   1.000
_cell.length_b   1.000
_cell.length_c   1.000
_cell.angle_alpha   90.00
_cell.angle_beta   90.00
_cell.angle_gamma   90.00
#
_symmetry.space_group_name_H-M   'P 1'
#
loop_
_entity.id
_entity.type
_entity.pdbx_description
1 polymer ?
#
loop_
_entity_poly.entity_id
_entity_poly.type
_entity_poly.pdbx_seq_one_letter_code
_entity_poly.pdbx_strand_id
1 'polypeptide(L)'
;MLTQPATAETAADLKGQCGACHALEKPATPTLDRLWARKGPDLWYAGDKFNRDWLVQWLQAPTTIRPGGVLWFNHAKPGEPRDTIDTAAVPKHMAVSAAAAGGFADALMALKSNGLMPAEPFKAEGQNLMMGAMAFNKLRGCTACHQDKPGNGGLSGPQLYDAGKRLQANFVLAYTQDPQKFDRYVWMPRLTLSAQDLQRITAYINTLGKEAQ
;
A
#
# COMPACT_ATOMS: atom_id res chain seq x y z
N MET A 1 -13.04 -34.83 11.38
CA MET A 1 -12.81 -33.77 12.38
C MET A 1 -13.35 -32.49 11.80
N LEU A 2 -14.43 -31.97 12.36
CA LEU A 2 -15.13 -30.79 11.88
C LEU A 2 -14.29 -29.55 12.24
N THR A 3 -13.78 -28.85 11.22
CA THR A 3 -13.11 -27.55 11.36
C THR A 3 -14.10 -26.52 11.88
N GLN A 4 -13.92 -26.09 13.12
CA GLN A 4 -14.63 -24.95 13.70
C GLN A 4 -14.26 -23.65 12.96
N PRO A 5 -15.16 -22.65 12.91
CA PRO A 5 -14.95 -21.44 12.12
C PRO A 5 -13.89 -20.58 12.80
N ALA A 6 -12.74 -20.44 12.16
CA ALA A 6 -11.62 -19.62 12.63
C ALA A 6 -11.87 -18.09 12.53
N THR A 7 -13.12 -17.61 12.53
CA THR A 7 -13.45 -16.24 12.06
C THR A 7 -13.66 -15.20 13.16
N ALA A 8 -14.20 -15.57 14.33
CA ALA A 8 -14.47 -14.60 15.39
C ALA A 8 -13.25 -14.35 16.30
N GLU A 9 -12.52 -15.42 16.64
CA GLU A 9 -11.34 -15.36 17.50
C GLU A 9 -10.17 -14.65 16.81
N THR A 10 -9.96 -14.90 15.52
CA THR A 10 -8.93 -14.22 14.71
C THR A 10 -9.24 -12.75 14.47
N ALA A 11 -10.52 -12.36 14.34
CA ALA A 11 -10.92 -10.96 14.23
C ALA A 11 -10.68 -10.20 15.55
N ALA A 12 -10.97 -10.82 16.68
CA ALA A 12 -10.66 -10.25 18.00
C ALA A 12 -9.14 -10.09 18.20
N ASP A 13 -8.37 -11.10 17.76
CA ASP A 13 -6.91 -11.09 17.83
C ASP A 13 -6.27 -10.10 16.85
N LEU A 14 -6.88 -9.83 15.68
CA LEU A 14 -6.42 -8.79 14.74
C LEU A 14 -6.34 -7.42 15.43
N LYS A 15 -7.36 -7.08 16.23
CA LYS A 15 -7.37 -5.83 17.02
C LYS A 15 -6.27 -5.84 18.08
N GLY A 16 -6.08 -6.97 18.76
CA GLY A 16 -5.05 -7.14 19.80
C GLY A 16 -3.62 -7.01 19.27
N GLN A 17 -3.30 -7.66 18.15
CA GLN A 17 -1.94 -7.73 17.62
C GLN A 17 -1.61 -6.58 16.66
N CYS A 18 -2.56 -6.13 15.85
CA CYS A 18 -2.30 -5.12 14.81
C CYS A 18 -2.81 -3.73 15.19
N GLY A 19 -3.84 -3.65 16.04
CA GLY A 19 -4.55 -2.40 16.37
C GLY A 19 -3.72 -1.36 17.11
N ALA A 20 -2.61 -1.75 17.75
CA ALA A 20 -1.69 -0.82 18.39
C ALA A 20 -0.93 0.09 17.40
N CYS A 21 -0.84 -0.33 16.13
CA CYS A 21 -0.15 0.43 15.09
C CYS A 21 -1.06 0.82 13.91
N HIS A 22 -2.02 -0.04 13.56
CA HIS A 22 -2.88 0.12 12.40
C HIS A 22 -4.31 0.44 12.80
N ALA A 23 -4.92 1.43 12.16
CA ALA A 23 -6.37 1.62 12.28
C ALA A 23 -7.12 0.61 11.42
N LEU A 24 -7.88 -0.25 12.09
CA LEU A 24 -8.71 -1.29 11.48
C LEU A 24 -10.13 -0.79 11.15
N GLU A 25 -10.49 0.38 11.66
CA GLU A 25 -11.73 1.08 11.38
C GLU A 25 -11.44 2.45 10.77
N LYS A 26 -12.38 2.96 9.97
CA LYS A 26 -12.25 4.30 9.39
C LYS A 26 -12.28 5.33 10.53
N PRO A 27 -11.25 6.19 10.67
CA PRO A 27 -11.26 7.22 11.69
C PRO A 27 -12.45 8.16 11.52
N ALA A 28 -13.30 8.27 12.54
CA ALA A 28 -14.48 9.15 12.51
C ALA A 28 -14.08 10.63 12.38
N THR A 29 -12.97 11.01 13.00
CA THR A 29 -12.42 12.37 12.93
C THR A 29 -10.93 12.28 12.58
N PRO A 30 -10.56 12.35 11.29
CA PRO A 30 -9.16 12.45 10.92
C PRO A 30 -8.61 13.79 11.42
N THR A 31 -7.49 13.77 12.14
CA THR A 31 -6.74 14.96 12.57
C THR A 31 -5.28 14.86 12.15
N LEU A 32 -4.58 15.99 12.11
CA LEU A 32 -3.13 15.99 11.91
C LEU A 32 -2.41 15.31 13.07
N ASP A 33 -2.81 15.52 14.33
CA ASP A 33 -2.17 14.89 15.48
C ASP A 33 -2.20 13.35 15.40
N ARG A 34 -3.34 12.79 14.95
CA ARG A 34 -3.44 11.35 14.68
C ARG A 34 -2.42 10.92 13.61
N LEU A 35 -2.29 11.71 12.55
CA LEU A 35 -1.34 11.44 11.48
C LEU A 35 0.11 11.41 11.99
N TRP A 36 0.48 12.36 12.85
CA TRP A 36 1.82 12.48 13.42
C TRP A 36 2.12 11.41 14.47
N ALA A 37 1.10 10.91 15.17
CA ALA A 37 1.26 9.87 16.19
C ALA A 37 1.17 8.42 15.65
N ARG A 38 0.78 8.22 14.38
CA ARG A 38 0.57 6.87 13.84
C ARG A 38 1.88 6.10 13.69
N LYS A 39 1.82 4.80 14.01
CA LYS A 39 2.95 3.87 13.85
C LYS A 39 2.83 3.04 12.57
N GLY A 40 1.60 2.77 12.13
CA GLY A 40 1.27 2.02 10.93
C GLY A 40 0.37 2.81 9.98
N PRO A 41 0.30 2.43 8.69
CA PRO A 41 -0.76 2.90 7.80
C PRO A 41 -2.13 2.35 8.21
N ASP A 42 -3.18 3.06 7.83
CA ASP A 42 -4.56 2.61 8.02
C ASP A 42 -4.84 1.35 7.19
N LEU A 43 -5.58 0.40 7.77
CA LEU A 43 -5.92 -0.91 7.19
C LEU A 43 -7.43 -1.17 7.11
N TRP A 44 -8.28 -0.21 7.47
CA TRP A 44 -9.75 -0.34 7.42
C TRP A 44 -10.34 -0.63 6.03
N TYR A 45 -9.52 -0.57 4.98
CA TYR A 45 -9.83 -0.93 3.58
C TYR A 45 -8.85 -1.99 3.02
N ALA A 46 -8.16 -2.75 3.88
CA ALA A 46 -7.12 -3.69 3.47
C ALA A 46 -7.61 -4.71 2.44
N GLY A 47 -8.87 -5.14 2.53
CA GLY A 47 -9.47 -6.09 1.60
C GLY A 47 -9.72 -5.53 0.21
N ASP A 48 -9.85 -4.22 0.05
CA ASP A 48 -9.87 -3.59 -1.28
C ASP A 48 -8.47 -3.48 -1.86
N LYS A 49 -7.48 -3.32 -0.98
CA LYS A 49 -6.13 -2.96 -1.35
C LYS A 49 -5.28 -4.15 -1.78
N PHE A 50 -5.27 -5.20 -0.99
CA PHE A 50 -4.26 -6.25 -1.10
C PHE A 50 -4.78 -7.50 -1.80
N ASN A 51 -3.88 -8.22 -2.44
CA ASN A 51 -4.14 -9.59 -2.86
C ASN A 51 -3.91 -10.53 -1.66
N ARG A 52 -4.85 -11.45 -1.43
CA ARG A 52 -4.84 -12.35 -0.26
C ARG A 52 -3.58 -13.21 -0.19
N ASP A 53 -3.20 -13.85 -1.29
CA ASP A 53 -2.04 -14.75 -1.30
C ASP A 53 -0.75 -14.01 -0.97
N TRP A 54 -0.63 -12.76 -1.43
CA TRP A 54 0.47 -11.89 -1.04
C TRP A 54 0.43 -11.55 0.46
N LEU A 55 -0.74 -11.26 1.04
CA LEU A 55 -0.86 -11.03 2.49
C LEU A 55 -0.38 -12.23 3.29
N VAL A 56 -0.83 -13.45 2.94
CA VAL A 56 -0.43 -14.68 3.63
C VAL A 56 1.09 -14.85 3.62
N GLN A 57 1.74 -14.61 2.48
CA GLN A 57 3.19 -14.73 2.35
C GLN A 57 3.92 -13.60 3.09
N TRP A 58 3.50 -12.35 2.89
CA TRP A 58 4.17 -11.19 3.48
C TRP A 58 4.02 -11.16 5.01
N LEU A 59 2.90 -11.59 5.57
CA LEU A 59 2.72 -11.66 7.02
C LEU A 59 3.70 -12.66 7.68
N GLN A 60 4.06 -13.74 6.98
CA GLN A 60 5.05 -14.72 7.48
C GLN A 60 6.49 -14.22 7.35
N ALA A 61 6.79 -13.48 6.29
CA ALA A 61 8.11 -12.94 6.03
C ALA A 61 8.02 -11.48 5.56
N PRO A 62 7.76 -10.52 6.46
CA PRO A 62 7.54 -9.13 6.08
C PRO A 62 8.79 -8.52 5.46
N THR A 63 8.61 -7.96 4.27
CA THR A 63 9.63 -7.16 3.57
C THR A 63 9.29 -5.68 3.65
N THR A 64 10.29 -4.83 3.43
CA THR A 64 10.12 -3.37 3.47
C THR A 64 9.15 -2.90 2.37
N ILE A 65 8.03 -2.30 2.78
CA ILE A 65 7.11 -1.62 1.86
C ILE A 65 7.40 -0.12 1.76
N ARG A 66 7.76 0.51 2.89
CA ARG A 66 8.06 1.94 2.97
C ARG A 66 9.50 2.09 3.46
N PRO A 67 10.47 2.36 2.58
CA PRO A 67 11.87 2.47 2.99
C PRO A 67 12.12 3.63 3.94
N GLY A 68 11.32 4.70 3.88
CA GLY A 68 11.32 5.74 4.92
C GLY A 68 10.33 5.53 6.06
N GLY A 69 9.64 4.40 6.14
CA GLY A 69 8.59 4.22 7.15
C GLY A 69 7.31 5.00 6.85
N VAL A 70 6.37 4.98 7.78
CA VAL A 70 5.05 5.63 7.60
C VAL A 70 5.19 7.16 7.62
N LEU A 71 6.12 7.66 8.44
CA LEU A 71 6.45 9.07 8.63
C LEU A 71 7.90 9.31 8.21
N TRP A 72 8.15 9.44 6.90
CA TRP A 72 9.51 9.44 6.35
C TRP A 72 10.41 10.56 6.88
N PHE A 73 9.83 11.67 7.32
CA PHE A 73 10.57 12.79 7.92
C PHE A 73 11.20 12.42 9.27
N ASN A 74 10.65 11.45 10.02
CA ASN A 74 11.26 10.96 11.26
C ASN A 74 12.58 10.23 11.01
N HIS A 75 12.84 9.86 9.76
CA HIS A 75 14.03 9.18 9.30
C HIS A 75 14.82 10.01 8.30
N ALA A 76 14.49 11.29 8.10
CA ALA A 76 15.31 12.17 7.28
C ALA A 76 16.67 12.38 7.96
N LYS A 77 17.75 12.33 7.19
CA LYS A 77 19.10 12.64 7.66
C LYS A 77 19.81 13.57 6.68
N PRO A 78 20.62 14.51 7.18
CA PRO A 78 21.49 15.32 6.34
C PRO A 78 22.39 14.45 5.46
N GLY A 79 22.66 14.91 4.25
CA GLY A 79 23.55 14.23 3.32
C GLY A 79 24.10 15.16 2.27
N GLU A 80 25.19 14.75 1.61
CA GLU A 80 25.80 15.46 0.49
C GLU A 80 25.68 14.60 -0.78
N PRO A 81 25.24 15.17 -1.92
CA PRO A 81 24.89 16.57 -2.17
C PRO A 81 23.47 16.98 -1.71
N ARG A 82 22.76 16.10 -1.00
CA ARG A 82 21.37 16.29 -0.58
C ARG A 82 21.03 15.40 0.60
N ASP A 83 20.08 15.87 1.40
CA ASP A 83 19.45 15.07 2.44
C ASP A 83 18.89 13.76 1.88
N THR A 84 18.92 12.74 2.72
CA THR A 84 18.44 11.40 2.39
C THR A 84 17.61 10.83 3.53
N ILE A 85 17.16 9.60 3.38
CA ILE A 85 16.37 8.88 4.38
C ILE A 85 17.21 7.75 4.96
N ASP A 86 17.29 7.69 6.29
CA ASP A 86 17.92 6.62 7.03
C ASP A 86 17.04 5.37 7.09
N THR A 87 17.02 4.64 5.98
CA THR A 87 16.17 3.43 5.85
C THR A 87 16.49 2.35 6.88
N ALA A 88 17.70 2.33 7.43
CA ALA A 88 18.11 1.41 8.48
C ALA A 88 17.46 1.71 9.85
N ALA A 89 17.04 2.96 10.08
CA ALA A 89 16.37 3.38 11.30
C ALA A 89 14.86 3.07 11.30
N VAL A 90 14.31 2.62 10.17
CA VAL A 90 12.89 2.26 10.07
C VAL A 90 12.65 0.91 10.77
N PRO A 91 11.74 0.86 11.77
CA PRO A 91 11.44 -0.39 12.46
C PRO A 91 10.92 -1.46 11.49
N LYS A 92 11.41 -2.68 11.64
CA LYS A 92 10.90 -3.84 10.90
C LYS A 92 9.49 -4.19 11.37
N HIS A 93 8.67 -4.65 10.44
CA HIS A 93 7.36 -5.18 10.78
C HIS A 93 7.49 -6.56 11.45
N MET A 94 6.60 -6.87 12.39
CA MET A 94 6.54 -8.20 13.01
C MET A 94 6.09 -9.27 12.02
N ALA A 95 6.64 -10.48 12.14
CA ALA A 95 6.15 -11.66 11.43
C ALA A 95 5.08 -12.39 12.26
N VAL A 96 4.16 -13.08 11.60
CA VAL A 96 3.23 -14.03 12.22
C VAL A 96 3.55 -15.45 11.76
N SER A 97 3.16 -16.46 12.53
CA SER A 97 3.41 -17.86 12.18
C SER A 97 2.62 -18.27 10.93
N ALA A 98 3.12 -19.29 10.23
CA ALA A 98 2.42 -19.87 9.08
C ALA A 98 0.98 -20.33 9.41
N ALA A 99 0.78 -20.86 10.63
CA ALA A 99 -0.53 -21.28 11.10
C ALA A 99 -1.52 -20.11 11.29
N ALA A 100 -1.03 -18.93 11.69
CA ALA A 100 -1.87 -17.76 11.94
C ALA A 100 -2.06 -16.87 10.69
N ALA A 101 -1.12 -16.91 9.74
CA ALA A 101 -1.08 -16.01 8.59
C ALA A 101 -2.35 -16.05 7.73
N GLY A 102 -2.92 -17.24 7.53
CA GLY A 102 -4.18 -17.41 6.79
C GLY A 102 -5.35 -16.66 7.45
N GLY A 103 -5.51 -16.84 8.76
CA GLY A 103 -6.59 -16.20 9.53
C GLY A 103 -6.47 -14.67 9.55
N PHE A 104 -5.25 -14.14 9.76
CA PHE A 104 -5.04 -12.69 9.70
C PHE A 104 -5.26 -12.12 8.29
N ALA A 105 -4.82 -12.84 7.25
CA ALA A 105 -5.10 -12.42 5.89
C ALA A 105 -6.61 -12.37 5.62
N ASP A 106 -7.38 -13.37 6.05
CA ASP A 106 -8.84 -13.40 5.90
C ASP A 106 -9.51 -12.24 6.65
N ALA A 107 -9.10 -11.98 7.88
CA ALA A 107 -9.63 -10.87 8.67
C ALA A 107 -9.32 -9.50 8.04
N LEU A 108 -8.10 -9.31 7.52
CA LEU A 108 -7.74 -8.10 6.76
C LEU A 108 -8.52 -8.00 5.45
N MET A 109 -8.75 -9.11 4.77
CA MET A 109 -9.53 -9.14 3.52
C MET A 109 -11.00 -8.81 3.73
N ALA A 110 -11.54 -9.02 4.94
CA ALA A 110 -12.89 -8.61 5.30
C ALA A 110 -13.04 -7.08 5.50
N LEU A 111 -11.93 -6.35 5.69
CA LEU A 111 -11.95 -4.89 5.84
C LEU A 111 -12.16 -4.21 4.48
N LYS A 112 -13.39 -3.80 4.22
CA LYS A 112 -13.83 -3.19 2.96
C LYS A 112 -14.27 -1.75 3.18
N SER A 113 -13.94 -0.88 2.23
CA SER A 113 -14.27 0.54 2.31
C SER A 113 -15.75 0.84 2.04
N ASN A 114 -16.49 -0.13 1.48
CA ASN A 114 -17.90 -0.04 1.11
C ASN A 114 -18.27 1.24 0.33
N GLY A 115 -17.50 1.55 -0.72
CA GLY A 115 -17.86 2.64 -1.65
C GLY A 115 -16.73 3.50 -2.21
N LEU A 116 -15.46 3.14 -1.99
CA LEU A 116 -14.33 3.85 -2.60
C LEU A 116 -13.76 3.16 -3.84
N MET A 117 -14.15 1.90 -4.08
CA MET A 117 -13.78 1.20 -5.31
C MET A 117 -14.51 1.81 -6.51
N PRO A 118 -13.85 1.86 -7.68
CA PRO A 118 -14.41 2.52 -8.84
C PRO A 118 -15.62 1.72 -9.35
N ALA A 119 -16.66 2.41 -9.78
CA ALA A 119 -17.85 1.78 -10.37
C ALA A 119 -17.50 1.05 -11.68
N GLU A 120 -16.66 1.68 -12.50
CA GLU A 120 -16.04 1.05 -13.67
C GLU A 120 -14.71 0.40 -13.27
N PRO A 121 -14.54 -0.92 -13.46
CA PRO A 121 -13.29 -1.59 -13.12
C PRO A 121 -12.14 -1.14 -14.01
N PHE A 122 -10.93 -1.38 -13.55
CA PHE A 122 -9.70 -1.28 -14.34
C PHE A 122 -9.78 -2.17 -15.59
N LYS A 123 -9.36 -1.63 -16.74
CA LYS A 123 -9.37 -2.32 -18.04
C LYS A 123 -7.94 -2.50 -18.50
N ALA A 124 -7.42 -3.73 -18.41
CA ALA A 124 -6.03 -4.04 -18.74
C ALA A 124 -5.79 -4.03 -20.26
N GLU A 125 -6.78 -4.49 -21.00
CA GLU A 125 -6.71 -4.70 -22.44
C GLU A 125 -6.56 -3.36 -23.17
N GLY A 126 -5.66 -3.32 -24.15
CA GLY A 126 -5.41 -2.13 -24.97
C GLY A 126 -4.66 -1.00 -24.27
N GLN A 127 -4.26 -1.15 -23.00
CA GLN A 127 -3.44 -0.13 -22.34
C GLN A 127 -2.01 -0.13 -22.89
N ASN A 128 -1.52 1.06 -23.27
CA ASN A 128 -0.15 1.22 -23.70
C ASN A 128 0.79 1.25 -22.47
N LEU A 129 1.42 0.11 -22.17
CA LEU A 129 2.31 -0.05 -21.02
C LEU A 129 3.55 0.85 -21.09
N MET A 130 4.09 1.11 -22.28
CA MET A 130 5.23 2.02 -22.46
C MET A 130 4.85 3.46 -22.05
N MET A 131 3.66 3.91 -22.46
CA MET A 131 3.14 5.21 -22.02
C MET A 131 2.80 5.23 -20.53
N GLY A 132 2.34 4.11 -19.95
CA GLY A 132 2.15 3.97 -18.51
C GLY A 132 3.45 4.12 -17.73
N ALA A 133 4.50 3.41 -18.17
CA ALA A 133 5.84 3.51 -17.60
C ALA A 133 6.41 4.92 -17.75
N MET A 134 6.22 5.58 -18.90
CA MET A 134 6.67 6.96 -19.13
C MET A 134 5.89 7.96 -18.25
N ALA A 135 4.58 7.78 -18.11
CA ALA A 135 3.75 8.58 -17.24
C ALA A 135 4.25 8.49 -15.79
N PHE A 136 4.49 7.28 -15.30
CA PHE A 136 5.03 7.03 -13.95
C PHE A 136 6.43 7.64 -13.77
N ASN A 137 7.36 7.32 -14.69
CA ASN A 137 8.78 7.61 -14.52
C ASN A 137 9.18 9.05 -14.83
N LYS A 138 8.48 9.72 -15.74
CA LYS A 138 8.92 11.00 -16.31
C LYS A 138 7.88 12.10 -16.31
N LEU A 139 6.60 11.78 -16.54
CA LEU A 139 5.62 12.81 -16.89
C LEU A 139 4.69 13.23 -15.72
N ARG A 140 4.59 12.42 -14.66
CA ARG A 140 3.66 12.65 -13.54
C ARG A 140 4.33 12.69 -12.16
N GLY A 141 5.66 12.63 -12.11
CA GLY A 141 6.44 12.82 -10.88
C GLY A 141 6.34 11.68 -9.86
N CYS A 142 5.82 10.51 -10.23
CA CYS A 142 5.63 9.40 -9.28
C CYS A 142 6.96 8.94 -8.68
N THR A 143 8.02 8.94 -9.48
CA THR A 143 9.39 8.60 -9.08
C THR A 143 10.04 9.59 -8.11
N ALA A 144 9.47 10.77 -7.89
CA ALA A 144 9.95 11.68 -6.85
C ALA A 144 9.82 11.05 -5.45
N CYS A 145 8.82 10.17 -5.27
CA CYS A 145 8.53 9.53 -3.98
C CYS A 145 8.58 8.00 -4.03
N HIS A 146 8.25 7.38 -5.16
CA HIS A 146 8.12 5.93 -5.28
C HIS A 146 9.29 5.31 -6.02
N GLN A 147 9.62 4.06 -5.66
CA GLN A 147 10.53 3.22 -6.42
C GLN A 147 9.76 2.09 -7.12
N ASP A 148 9.86 2.00 -8.44
CA ASP A 148 9.31 0.92 -9.26
C ASP A 148 10.32 -0.23 -9.47
N LYS A 149 11.61 0.05 -9.26
CA LYS A 149 12.72 -0.92 -9.22
C LYS A 149 13.79 -0.47 -8.21
N PRO A 150 14.60 -1.41 -7.67
CA PRO A 150 15.65 -1.09 -6.71
C PRO A 150 16.55 0.06 -7.17
N GLY A 151 16.71 1.08 -6.32
CA GLY A 151 17.59 2.23 -6.56
C GLY A 151 17.05 3.29 -7.53
N ASN A 152 15.85 3.12 -8.09
CA ASN A 152 15.23 4.11 -8.98
C ASN A 152 14.09 4.82 -8.26
N GLY A 153 14.16 6.15 -8.12
CA GLY A 153 13.12 6.96 -7.48
C GLY A 153 13.33 7.21 -5.98
N GLY A 154 12.39 7.93 -5.36
CA GLY A 154 12.46 8.40 -3.98
C GLY A 154 12.14 7.36 -2.91
N LEU A 155 12.55 7.63 -1.67
CA LEU A 155 12.36 6.73 -0.52
C LEU A 155 11.19 7.15 0.41
N SER A 156 10.53 8.27 0.11
CA SER A 156 9.48 8.87 0.94
C SER A 156 8.10 8.22 0.72
N GLY A 157 7.88 7.59 -0.44
CA GLY A 157 6.71 6.79 -0.77
C GLY A 157 6.96 5.30 -0.58
N PRO A 158 5.91 4.47 -0.60
CA PRO A 158 6.08 3.02 -0.64
C PRO A 158 6.77 2.58 -1.94
N GLN A 159 7.69 1.61 -1.84
CA GLN A 159 8.19 0.91 -3.01
C GLN A 159 7.05 0.14 -3.69
N LEU A 160 7.18 -0.06 -5.00
CA LEU A 160 6.19 -0.68 -5.88
C LEU A 160 6.74 -1.91 -6.62
N TYR A 161 7.91 -2.44 -6.23
CA TYR A 161 8.59 -3.55 -6.91
C TYR A 161 7.69 -4.77 -7.14
N ASP A 162 6.83 -5.06 -6.16
CA ASP A 162 5.91 -6.18 -6.16
C ASP A 162 4.44 -5.75 -6.32
N ALA A 163 4.19 -4.49 -6.73
CA ALA A 163 2.86 -3.90 -6.66
C ALA A 163 1.80 -4.71 -7.42
N GLY A 164 2.15 -5.34 -8.55
CA GLY A 164 1.22 -6.21 -9.27
C GLY A 164 0.86 -7.48 -8.49
N LYS A 165 1.80 -8.06 -7.74
CA LYS A 165 1.54 -9.21 -6.85
C LYS A 165 0.80 -8.78 -5.59
N ARG A 166 1.09 -7.59 -5.08
CA ARG A 166 0.63 -7.06 -3.80
C ARG A 166 -0.74 -6.40 -3.84
N LEU A 167 -0.99 -5.55 -4.82
CA LEU A 167 -2.14 -4.65 -4.86
C LEU A 167 -3.19 -5.11 -5.87
N GLN A 168 -4.46 -4.89 -5.54
CA GLN A 168 -5.55 -5.03 -6.50
C GLN A 168 -5.57 -3.82 -7.45
N ALA A 169 -5.77 -4.07 -8.75
CA ALA A 169 -5.73 -3.01 -9.76
C ALA A 169 -6.80 -1.93 -9.56
N ASN A 170 -8.02 -2.31 -9.12
CA ASN A 170 -9.09 -1.35 -8.81
C ASN A 170 -8.74 -0.43 -7.65
N PHE A 171 -8.01 -0.93 -6.64
CA PHE A 171 -7.48 -0.09 -5.57
C PHE A 171 -6.42 0.87 -6.10
N VAL A 172 -5.49 0.41 -6.93
CA VAL A 172 -4.47 1.30 -7.52
C VAL A 172 -5.13 2.42 -8.32
N LEU A 173 -6.15 2.10 -9.11
CA LEU A 173 -6.94 3.08 -9.88
C LEU A 173 -7.61 4.11 -8.96
N ALA A 174 -8.38 3.66 -7.96
CA ALA A 174 -9.11 4.55 -7.05
C ALA A 174 -8.17 5.38 -6.16
N TYR A 175 -7.10 4.77 -5.65
CA TYR A 175 -6.15 5.44 -4.76
C TYR A 175 -5.33 6.49 -5.51
N THR A 176 -4.93 6.22 -6.76
CA THR A 176 -4.21 7.20 -7.60
C THR A 176 -5.11 8.37 -8.00
N GLN A 177 -6.41 8.12 -8.17
CA GLN A 177 -7.40 9.14 -8.52
C GLN A 177 -7.61 10.16 -7.40
N ASP A 178 -7.73 9.69 -6.14
CA ASP A 178 -7.98 10.55 -4.98
C ASP A 178 -7.56 9.86 -3.66
N PRO A 179 -6.27 9.90 -3.30
CA PRO A 179 -5.76 9.21 -2.12
C PRO A 179 -6.33 9.79 -0.81
N GLN A 180 -6.76 11.06 -0.81
CA GLN A 180 -7.36 11.72 0.35
C GLN A 180 -8.75 11.18 0.72
N LYS A 181 -9.43 10.43 -0.16
CA LYS A 181 -10.66 9.70 0.20
C LYS A 181 -10.39 8.52 1.15
N PHE A 182 -9.21 7.92 1.06
CA PHE A 182 -8.79 6.81 1.92
C PHE A 182 -8.15 7.33 3.21
N ASP A 183 -7.34 8.37 3.11
CA ASP A 183 -6.68 9.02 4.24
C ASP A 183 -6.53 10.51 3.95
N ARG A 184 -7.36 11.34 4.61
CA ARG A 184 -7.50 12.78 4.36
C ARG A 184 -6.17 13.55 4.34
N TYR A 185 -5.18 13.11 5.13
CA TYR A 185 -3.91 13.83 5.28
C TYR A 185 -2.70 13.06 4.73
N VAL A 186 -2.93 12.01 3.93
CA VAL A 186 -1.83 11.27 3.31
C VAL A 186 -1.01 12.16 2.38
N TRP A 187 0.32 11.94 2.38
CA TRP A 187 1.27 12.75 1.59
C TRP A 187 1.19 12.54 0.08
N MET A 188 0.65 11.41 -0.39
CA MET A 188 0.48 11.22 -1.84
C MET A 188 -0.49 12.29 -2.34
N PRO A 189 -0.07 13.23 -3.19
CA PRO A 189 -0.94 14.32 -3.61
C PRO A 189 -2.02 13.80 -4.55
N ARG A 190 -3.18 14.45 -4.54
CA ARG A 190 -4.15 14.29 -5.62
C ARG A 190 -3.60 15.00 -6.87
N LEU A 191 -3.23 14.21 -7.87
CA LEU A 191 -2.74 14.72 -9.15
C LEU A 191 -3.89 14.98 -10.12
N THR A 192 -3.72 15.97 -10.99
CA THR A 192 -4.63 16.20 -12.12
C THR A 192 -4.27 15.24 -13.25
N LEU A 193 -4.90 14.06 -13.26
CA LEU A 193 -4.69 13.02 -14.27
C LEU A 193 -5.93 12.85 -15.15
N SER A 194 -5.71 12.60 -16.44
CA SER A 194 -6.78 12.15 -17.33
C SER A 194 -7.22 10.72 -16.99
N ALA A 195 -8.46 10.36 -17.33
CA ALA A 195 -8.94 8.98 -17.16
C ALA A 195 -8.03 7.96 -17.87
N GLN A 196 -7.50 8.32 -19.05
CA GLN A 196 -6.60 7.47 -19.80
C GLN A 196 -5.22 7.32 -19.14
N ASP A 197 -4.66 8.38 -18.56
CA ASP A 197 -3.41 8.30 -17.80
C ASP A 197 -3.56 7.42 -16.57
N LEU A 198 -4.68 7.53 -15.85
CA LEU A 198 -4.99 6.67 -14.71
C LEU A 198 -5.02 5.20 -15.08
N GLN A 199 -5.68 4.84 -16.20
CA GLN A 199 -5.69 3.47 -16.70
C GLN A 199 -4.28 2.99 -17.08
N ARG A 200 -3.50 3.80 -17.79
CA ARG A 200 -2.12 3.45 -18.20
C ARG A 200 -1.17 3.28 -17.02
N ILE A 201 -1.21 4.19 -16.05
CA ILE A 201 -0.39 4.11 -14.83
C ILE A 201 -0.80 2.88 -14.02
N THR A 202 -2.10 2.63 -13.86
CA THR A 202 -2.60 1.44 -13.17
C THR A 202 -2.13 0.17 -13.87
N ALA A 203 -2.21 0.12 -15.20
CA ALA A 203 -1.76 -1.02 -15.99
C ALA A 203 -0.26 -1.29 -15.79
N TYR A 204 0.56 -0.24 -15.84
CA TYR A 204 1.99 -0.34 -15.58
C TYR A 204 2.29 -0.85 -14.16
N ILE A 205 1.70 -0.24 -13.13
CA ILE A 205 1.90 -0.68 -11.73
C ILE A 205 1.48 -2.15 -11.55
N ASN A 206 0.42 -2.58 -12.25
CA ASN A 206 -0.10 -3.93 -12.17
C ASN A 206 0.82 -5.00 -12.82
N THR A 207 1.81 -4.61 -13.65
CA THR A 207 2.83 -5.54 -14.16
C THR A 207 4.01 -5.72 -13.20
N LEU A 208 4.24 -4.76 -12.30
CA LEU A 208 5.40 -4.75 -11.42
C LEU A 208 5.46 -6.00 -10.54
N GLY A 209 6.58 -6.71 -10.62
CA GLY A 209 6.84 -7.93 -9.88
C GLY A 209 6.15 -9.19 -10.41
N LYS A 210 5.35 -9.11 -11.49
CA LYS A 210 4.76 -10.27 -12.18
C LYS A 210 5.63 -10.82 -13.30
N GLU A 211 6.59 -10.05 -13.78
CA GLU A 211 7.58 -10.51 -14.75
C GLU A 211 8.45 -11.60 -14.08
N ALA A 212 8.71 -12.69 -14.81
CA ALA A 212 9.77 -13.62 -14.44
C ALA A 212 11.10 -12.87 -14.53
N GLN A 213 11.93 -12.99 -13.48
CA GLN A 213 13.35 -12.62 -13.57
C GLN A 213 14.05 -13.56 -14.56
#